data_AF-A0A9Y2IHD9-F1
#
_entry.id   AF-A0A9Y2IHD9-F1
#
_cell.length_a   1.000
_cell.length_b   1.000
_cell.length_c   1.000
_cell.angle_alpha   90.00
_cell.angle_beta   90.00
_cell.angle_gamma   90.00
#
_symmetry.space_group_name_H-M   'P 1'
#
loop_
_entity.id
_entity.type
_entity.pdbx_description
1 polymer ?
#
loop_
_entity_poly.entity_id
_entity_poly.type
_entity_poly.pdbx_seq_one_letter_code
_entity_poly.pdbx_strand_id
1 'polypeptide(L)'
;MREVLRHWVHGSPLSALSGDRVDVAQFIEADVIYRLVWGMEAARVYEAAQSNADADTLSGSAVTAIETGTFNRAASVLIRSGFDHRLAAISAVTSTNATFDSAASMRQWIDDLGPAQTLSADWPTPGSRSAWETFVNPSRTRRSRRWSRQTEDLDDVTWYGTAPEPGNWLRVTDAAPDKIKIWSTGFDLLGEAAVLLNHERQGVLRAQRHHADTGIRLRYRGPNDLLPSTPSTDA
;
A
#
# COMPACT_ATOMS: atom_id res chain seq x y z
N MET A 1 -26.11 18.76 -10.21
CA MET A 1 -25.72 18.16 -8.91
C MET A 1 -26.57 16.96 -8.47
N ARG A 2 -27.92 16.99 -8.53
CA ARG A 2 -28.74 15.79 -8.23
C ARG A 2 -28.35 14.56 -9.05
N GLU A 3 -28.04 14.76 -10.33
CA GLU A 3 -27.60 13.68 -11.23
C GLU A 3 -26.22 13.12 -10.88
N VAL A 4 -25.31 13.99 -10.43
CA VAL A 4 -23.98 13.61 -9.94
C VAL A 4 -24.12 12.72 -8.69
N LEU A 5 -24.94 13.15 -7.72
CA LEU A 5 -25.20 12.35 -6.52
C LEU A 5 -25.86 11.01 -6.86
N ARG A 6 -26.79 10.99 -7.82
CA ARG A 6 -27.41 9.75 -8.29
C ARG A 6 -26.36 8.78 -8.86
N HIS A 7 -25.49 9.26 -9.75
CA HIS A 7 -24.39 8.43 -10.29
C HIS A 7 -23.41 8.00 -9.21
N TRP A 8 -23.15 8.87 -8.24
CA TRP A 8 -22.31 8.57 -7.10
C TRP A 8 -22.85 7.38 -6.31
N VAL A 9 -24.06 7.47 -5.75
CA VAL A 9 -24.57 6.43 -4.84
C VAL A 9 -24.98 5.14 -5.57
N HIS A 10 -25.32 5.20 -6.85
CA HIS A 10 -25.50 3.99 -7.67
C HIS A 10 -24.19 3.33 -8.12
N GLY A 11 -23.03 3.90 -7.79
CA GLY A 11 -21.75 3.33 -8.19
C GLY A 11 -21.44 3.47 -9.69
N SER A 12 -22.17 4.32 -10.40
CA SER A 12 -21.95 4.55 -11.84
C SER A 12 -20.70 5.40 -12.09
N PRO A 13 -20.03 5.24 -13.25
CA PRO A 13 -18.90 6.09 -13.62
C PRO A 13 -19.31 7.56 -13.71
N LEU A 14 -18.59 8.43 -13.00
CA LEU A 14 -18.81 9.88 -13.07
C LEU A 14 -18.32 10.48 -14.39
N SER A 15 -17.43 9.77 -15.11
CA SER A 15 -16.94 10.18 -16.43
C SER A 15 -18.02 10.20 -17.51
N ALA A 16 -19.17 9.57 -17.27
CA ALA A 16 -20.32 9.58 -18.17
C ALA A 16 -21.17 10.87 -18.06
N LEU A 17 -20.93 11.69 -17.03
CA LEU A 17 -21.69 12.92 -16.80
C LEU A 17 -21.19 14.04 -17.71
N SER A 18 -22.14 14.84 -18.20
CA SER A 18 -21.84 16.09 -18.90
C SER A 18 -21.47 17.16 -17.86
N GLY A 19 -20.26 17.69 -17.90
CA GLY A 19 -19.81 18.74 -16.98
C GLY A 19 -18.30 18.84 -16.85
N ASP A 20 -17.83 19.89 -16.18
CA ASP A 20 -16.42 19.99 -15.80
C ASP A 20 -16.08 18.91 -14.77
N ARG A 21 -15.03 18.13 -15.06
CA ARG A 21 -14.58 17.05 -14.18
C ARG A 21 -14.06 17.59 -12.86
N VAL A 22 -13.48 18.78 -12.85
CA VAL A 22 -12.98 19.43 -11.63
C VAL A 22 -14.15 19.77 -10.71
N ASP A 23 -15.20 20.40 -11.24
CA ASP A 23 -16.41 20.73 -10.49
C ASP A 23 -17.11 19.48 -9.94
N VAL A 24 -17.19 18.41 -10.75
CA VAL A 24 -17.77 17.13 -10.31
C VAL A 24 -16.96 16.51 -9.18
N ALA A 25 -15.62 16.48 -9.30
CA ALA A 25 -14.75 15.96 -8.25
C ALA A 25 -14.86 16.79 -6.96
N GLN A 26 -14.81 18.12 -7.07
CA GLN A 26 -14.93 19.02 -5.92
C GLN A 26 -16.27 18.88 -5.22
N PHE A 27 -17.37 18.76 -5.96
CA PHE A 27 -18.69 18.52 -5.39
C PHE A 27 -18.74 17.20 -4.60
N ILE A 28 -18.16 16.12 -5.16
CA ILE A 28 -18.11 14.82 -4.46
C ILE A 28 -17.25 14.91 -3.19
N GLU A 29 -16.04 15.45 -3.28
CA GLU A 29 -15.11 15.47 -2.14
C GLU A 29 -15.57 16.43 -1.03
N ALA A 30 -15.88 17.67 -1.39
CA ALA A 30 -16.17 18.72 -0.42
C ALA A 30 -17.62 18.66 0.08
N ASP A 31 -18.60 18.53 -0.81
CA ASP A 31 -20.00 18.65 -0.43
C ASP A 31 -20.62 17.31 -0.04
N VAL A 32 -20.30 16.23 -0.75
CA VAL A 32 -20.90 14.90 -0.50
C VAL A 32 -20.13 14.12 0.57
N ILE A 33 -18.84 13.85 0.37
CA ILE A 33 -18.04 13.03 1.28
C ILE A 33 -17.75 13.77 2.59
N TYR A 34 -17.39 15.05 2.51
CA TYR A 34 -17.06 15.81 3.72
C TYR A 34 -18.30 16.41 4.40
N ARG A 35 -18.97 17.39 3.77
CA ARG A 35 -20.02 18.17 4.45
C ARG A 35 -21.29 17.37 4.73
N LEU A 36 -21.77 16.57 3.77
CA LEU A 36 -23.01 15.83 3.93
C LEU A 36 -22.86 14.68 4.94
N VAL A 37 -21.75 13.91 4.89
CA VAL A 37 -21.47 12.88 5.90
C VAL A 37 -21.41 13.50 7.30
N TRP A 38 -20.66 14.59 7.48
CA TRP A 38 -20.60 15.29 8.77
C TRP A 38 -21.96 15.84 9.20
N GLY A 39 -22.74 16.40 8.27
CA GLY A 39 -24.08 16.90 8.55
C GLY A 39 -25.03 15.80 9.02
N MET A 40 -24.98 14.62 8.40
CA MET A 40 -25.76 13.46 8.80
C MET A 40 -25.34 12.92 10.17
N GLU A 41 -24.03 12.87 10.45
CA GLU A 41 -23.53 12.46 11.78
C GLU A 41 -23.90 13.47 12.87
N ALA A 42 -23.80 14.77 12.58
CA ALA A 42 -24.22 15.81 13.52
C ALA A 42 -25.72 15.73 13.83
N ALA A 43 -26.56 15.54 12.80
CA ALA A 43 -27.99 15.32 12.98
C ALA A 43 -28.26 14.06 13.80
N ARG A 44 -27.57 12.94 13.50
CA ARG A 44 -27.72 11.69 14.26
C ARG A 44 -27.37 11.88 15.73
N VAL A 45 -26.26 12.55 16.04
CA VAL A 45 -25.85 12.84 17.42
C VAL A 45 -26.88 13.71 18.15
N TYR A 46 -27.43 14.70 17.46
CA TYR A 46 -28.49 15.55 18.00
C TYR A 46 -29.78 14.77 18.29
N GLU A 47 -30.25 13.97 17.34
CA GLU A 47 -31.45 13.11 17.51
C GLU A 47 -31.25 12.07 18.63
N ALA A 48 -30.06 11.47 18.70
CA ALA A 48 -29.71 10.53 19.76
C ALA A 48 -29.72 11.18 21.14
N ALA A 49 -29.22 12.42 21.26
CA ALA A 49 -29.25 13.19 22.50
C ALA A 49 -30.70 13.52 22.93
N GLN A 50 -31.62 13.65 21.97
CA GLN A 50 -33.04 13.85 22.24
C GLN A 50 -33.82 12.55 22.45
N SER A 51 -33.16 11.38 22.39
CA SER A 51 -33.81 10.07 22.47
C SER A 51 -34.88 9.85 21.37
N ASN A 52 -34.70 10.48 20.22
CA ASN A 52 -35.59 10.34 19.07
C ASN A 52 -35.26 9.06 18.27
N ALA A 53 -36.29 8.35 17.83
CA ALA A 53 -36.15 7.14 17.00
C ALA A 53 -35.50 7.43 15.63
N ASP A 54 -35.48 8.69 15.19
CA ASP A 54 -34.87 9.13 13.94
C ASP A 54 -33.34 8.98 13.92
N ALA A 55 -32.70 8.85 15.10
CA ALA A 55 -31.28 8.54 15.20
C ALA A 55 -30.92 7.17 14.58
N ASP A 56 -31.80 6.17 14.73
CA ASP A 56 -31.61 4.84 14.14
C ASP A 56 -31.85 4.87 12.62
N THR A 57 -32.79 5.71 12.15
CA THR A 57 -33.05 5.92 10.72
C THR A 57 -31.86 6.56 10.01
N LEU A 58 -31.13 7.45 10.70
CA LEU A 58 -29.90 8.05 10.20
C LEU A 58 -28.67 7.12 10.29
N SER A 59 -28.83 5.92 10.83
CA SER A 59 -27.71 5.00 11.04
C SER A 59 -27.32 4.18 9.81
N GLY A 60 -26.00 4.00 9.68
CA GLY A 60 -25.39 2.79 9.17
C GLY A 60 -25.38 2.57 7.65
N SER A 61 -26.50 2.70 6.93
CA SER A 61 -26.54 2.34 5.49
C SER A 61 -26.49 3.54 4.55
N ALA A 62 -27.27 4.59 4.84
CA ALA A 62 -27.30 5.80 4.02
C ALA A 62 -25.96 6.56 4.06
N VAL A 63 -25.41 6.77 5.26
CA VAL A 63 -24.10 7.39 5.46
C VAL A 63 -23.01 6.57 4.75
N THR A 64 -23.05 5.25 4.88
CA THR A 64 -22.10 4.36 4.18
C THR A 64 -22.20 4.48 2.67
N ALA A 65 -23.42 4.53 2.12
CA ALA A 65 -23.62 4.64 0.68
C ALA A 65 -23.14 6.00 0.14
N ILE A 66 -23.30 7.07 0.92
CA ILE A 66 -22.79 8.41 0.60
C ILE A 66 -21.26 8.47 0.70
N GLU A 67 -20.67 7.90 1.75
CA GLU A 67 -19.21 7.86 1.93
C GLU A 67 -18.53 7.02 0.85
N THR A 68 -19.05 5.82 0.59
CA THR A 68 -18.42 4.84 -0.30
C THR A 68 -18.88 4.96 -1.76
N GLY A 69 -19.92 5.77 -2.02
CA GLY A 69 -20.49 5.93 -3.36
C GLY A 69 -21.07 4.65 -3.94
N THR A 70 -21.73 3.83 -3.12
CA THR A 70 -22.39 2.60 -3.56
C THR A 70 -23.42 2.11 -2.55
N PHE A 71 -24.55 1.62 -3.03
CA PHE A 71 -25.51 0.87 -2.19
C PHE A 71 -25.10 -0.61 -1.99
N ASN A 72 -24.09 -1.10 -2.71
CA ASN A 72 -23.63 -2.47 -2.55
C ASN A 72 -22.81 -2.61 -1.25
N ARG A 73 -23.40 -3.26 -0.25
CA ARG A 73 -22.80 -3.44 1.09
C ARG A 73 -21.42 -4.10 1.06
N ALA A 74 -21.22 -5.15 0.26
CA ALA A 74 -19.93 -5.82 0.13
C ALA A 74 -18.88 -4.89 -0.50
N ALA A 75 -19.26 -4.09 -1.50
CA ALA A 75 -18.36 -3.09 -2.08
C ALA A 75 -18.00 -2.00 -1.05
N SER A 76 -18.96 -1.54 -0.25
CA SER A 76 -18.69 -0.60 0.85
C SER A 76 -17.72 -1.17 1.89
N VAL A 77 -17.81 -2.47 2.20
CA VAL A 77 -16.87 -3.15 3.10
C VAL A 77 -15.45 -3.17 2.53
N LEU A 78 -15.27 -3.40 1.23
CA LEU A 78 -13.95 -3.30 0.58
C LEU A 78 -13.36 -1.90 0.68
N ILE A 79 -14.15 -0.88 0.33
CA ILE A 79 -13.73 0.52 0.34
C ILE A 79 -13.32 0.94 1.76
N ARG A 80 -14.16 0.68 2.77
CA ARG A 80 -13.84 0.97 4.18
C ARG A 80 -12.70 0.15 4.74
N SER A 81 -12.36 -0.97 4.11
CA SER A 81 -11.18 -1.78 4.47
C SER A 81 -9.88 -1.26 3.83
N GLY A 82 -9.95 -0.18 3.04
CA GLY A 82 -8.80 0.50 2.42
C GLY A 82 -8.60 0.22 0.94
N PHE A 83 -9.61 -0.33 0.25
CA PHE A 83 -9.56 -0.44 -1.22
C PHE A 83 -10.18 0.80 -1.88
N ASP A 84 -9.38 1.85 -2.06
CA ASP A 84 -9.84 3.19 -2.49
C ASP A 84 -10.27 3.29 -3.97
N HIS A 85 -10.51 2.16 -4.63
CA HIS A 85 -10.92 2.10 -6.05
C HIS A 85 -12.39 1.69 -6.16
N ARG A 86 -13.30 2.66 -5.98
CA ARG A 86 -14.76 2.43 -5.93
C ARG A 86 -15.31 1.54 -7.05
N LEU A 87 -15.03 1.88 -8.32
CA LEU A 87 -15.55 1.12 -9.47
C LEU A 87 -14.99 -0.31 -9.50
N ALA A 88 -13.74 -0.49 -9.09
CA ALA A 88 -13.12 -1.80 -8.98
C ALA A 88 -13.70 -2.61 -7.84
N ALA A 89 -14.01 -2.00 -6.69
CA ALA A 89 -14.66 -2.65 -5.56
C ALA A 89 -16.04 -3.17 -5.96
N ILE A 90 -16.82 -2.35 -6.68
CA ILE A 90 -18.12 -2.74 -7.22
C ILE A 90 -17.96 -3.88 -8.23
N SER A 91 -17.04 -3.74 -9.19
CA SER A 91 -16.74 -4.78 -10.20
C SER A 91 -16.36 -6.11 -9.56
N ALA A 92 -15.47 -6.11 -8.56
CA ALA A 92 -15.01 -7.31 -7.86
C ALA A 92 -16.19 -8.08 -7.24
N VAL A 93 -17.06 -7.36 -6.54
CA VAL A 93 -18.21 -7.92 -5.84
C VAL A 93 -19.30 -8.39 -6.80
N THR A 94 -19.63 -7.61 -7.84
CA THR A 94 -20.68 -7.98 -8.79
C THR A 94 -20.25 -9.13 -9.68
N SER A 95 -19.00 -9.15 -10.15
CA SER A 95 -18.47 -10.22 -11.00
C SER A 95 -18.37 -11.57 -10.28
N THR A 96 -18.29 -11.58 -8.95
CA THR A 96 -18.20 -12.79 -8.12
C THR A 96 -19.47 -13.09 -7.32
N ASN A 97 -20.51 -12.26 -7.44
CA ASN A 97 -21.72 -12.29 -6.60
C ASN A 97 -21.40 -12.35 -5.09
N ALA A 98 -20.39 -11.60 -4.64
CA ALA A 98 -19.98 -11.62 -3.24
C ALA A 98 -21.03 -10.98 -2.33
N THR A 99 -21.30 -11.60 -1.18
CA THR A 99 -22.37 -11.20 -0.23
C THR A 99 -21.85 -10.92 1.17
N PHE A 100 -20.54 -10.79 1.35
CA PHE A 100 -19.94 -10.52 2.66
C PHE A 100 -20.36 -9.15 3.20
N ASP A 101 -20.44 -9.05 4.53
CA ASP A 101 -21.00 -7.89 5.19
C ASP A 101 -20.14 -7.37 6.35
N SER A 102 -19.02 -8.05 6.58
CA SER A 102 -17.98 -7.71 7.55
C SER A 102 -16.58 -7.86 6.93
N ALA A 103 -15.61 -7.17 7.54
CA ALA A 103 -14.22 -7.28 7.11
C ALA A 103 -13.62 -8.68 7.34
N ALA A 104 -14.18 -9.50 8.25
CA ALA A 104 -13.73 -10.88 8.46
C ALA A 104 -14.18 -11.78 7.30
N SER A 105 -15.48 -11.74 6.97
CA SER A 105 -16.04 -12.47 5.82
C SER A 105 -15.46 -12.00 4.47
N MET A 106 -15.12 -10.72 4.36
CA MET A 106 -14.41 -10.18 3.19
C MET A 106 -13.03 -10.83 3.02
N ARG A 107 -12.27 -10.99 4.10
CA ARG A 107 -10.94 -11.63 4.04
C ARG A 107 -11.04 -13.09 3.64
N GLN A 108 -11.98 -13.82 4.23
CA GLN A 108 -12.28 -15.19 3.82
C GLN A 108 -12.62 -15.27 2.34
N TRP A 109 -13.50 -14.39 1.85
CA TRP A 109 -13.85 -14.33 0.43
C TRP A 109 -12.64 -14.04 -0.47
N ILE A 110 -11.73 -13.15 -0.06
CA ILE A 110 -10.48 -12.88 -0.79
C ILE A 110 -9.60 -14.14 -0.85
N ASP A 111 -9.47 -14.86 0.26
CA ASP A 111 -8.67 -16.09 0.34
C ASP A 111 -9.28 -17.23 -0.51
N ASP A 112 -10.61 -17.23 -0.68
CA ASP A 112 -11.35 -18.21 -1.46
C ASP A 112 -11.44 -17.87 -2.98
N LEU A 113 -10.81 -16.77 -3.42
CA LEU A 113 -10.82 -16.39 -4.85
C LEU A 113 -10.10 -17.42 -5.72
N GLY A 114 -10.77 -17.85 -6.78
CA GLY A 114 -10.23 -18.81 -7.73
C GLY A 114 -9.13 -18.25 -8.64
N PRO A 115 -8.41 -19.12 -9.37
CA PRO A 115 -7.33 -18.72 -10.27
C PRO A 115 -7.79 -17.77 -11.39
N ALA A 116 -9.07 -17.82 -11.79
CA ALA A 116 -9.63 -16.92 -12.78
C ALA A 116 -9.55 -15.44 -12.38
N GLN A 117 -9.73 -15.13 -11.09
CA GLN A 117 -9.61 -13.77 -10.55
C GLN A 117 -8.16 -13.46 -10.14
N THR A 118 -7.50 -14.42 -9.51
CA THR A 118 -6.15 -14.24 -8.97
C THR A 118 -5.10 -14.06 -10.06
N LEU A 119 -5.24 -14.70 -11.23
CA LEU A 119 -4.28 -14.62 -12.34
C LEU A 119 -4.67 -13.63 -13.44
N SER A 120 -5.86 -13.04 -13.39
CA SER A 120 -6.33 -12.11 -14.42
C SER A 120 -5.71 -10.73 -14.25
N ALA A 121 -5.08 -10.22 -15.31
CA ALA A 121 -4.57 -8.85 -15.38
C ALA A 121 -5.69 -7.80 -15.45
N ASP A 122 -6.89 -8.20 -15.91
CA ASP A 122 -8.01 -7.29 -16.16
C ASP A 122 -8.99 -7.23 -14.98
N TRP A 123 -8.78 -8.03 -13.93
CA TRP A 123 -9.67 -8.10 -12.77
C TRP A 123 -9.02 -7.50 -11.51
N PRO A 124 -9.72 -6.66 -10.72
CA PRO A 124 -11.14 -6.31 -10.83
C PRO A 124 -11.49 -5.34 -11.97
N THR A 125 -10.53 -4.48 -12.33
CA THR A 125 -10.49 -3.73 -13.58
C THR A 125 -9.02 -3.56 -13.99
N PRO A 126 -8.71 -3.36 -15.29
CA PRO A 126 -7.32 -3.24 -15.74
C PRO A 126 -6.56 -2.12 -15.03
N GLY A 127 -7.20 -0.96 -14.84
CA GLY A 127 -6.58 0.21 -14.21
C GLY A 127 -6.43 0.12 -12.69
N SER A 128 -7.03 -0.86 -12.02
CA SER A 128 -6.99 -1.03 -10.56
C SER A 128 -6.25 -2.28 -10.09
N ARG A 129 -5.74 -3.10 -11.03
CA ARG A 129 -5.14 -4.39 -10.74
C ARG A 129 -4.00 -4.31 -9.73
N SER A 130 -3.07 -3.37 -9.92
CA SER A 130 -1.92 -3.17 -9.01
C SER A 130 -2.35 -2.76 -7.60
N ALA A 131 -3.36 -1.88 -7.48
CA ALA A 131 -3.92 -1.48 -6.21
C ALA A 131 -4.64 -2.65 -5.52
N TRP A 132 -5.36 -3.48 -6.29
CA TRP A 132 -5.99 -4.70 -5.80
C TRP A 132 -4.97 -5.69 -5.22
N GLU A 133 -3.89 -5.95 -5.94
CA GLU A 133 -2.82 -6.86 -5.48
C GLU A 133 -2.17 -6.39 -4.18
N THR A 134 -2.00 -5.07 -4.02
CA THR A 134 -1.51 -4.46 -2.80
C THR A 134 -2.49 -4.62 -1.64
N PHE A 135 -3.79 -4.45 -1.94
CA PHE A 135 -4.86 -4.57 -0.96
C PHE A 135 -5.03 -6.00 -0.43
N VAL A 136 -5.02 -7.01 -1.31
CA VAL A 136 -5.22 -8.43 -0.90
C VAL A 136 -4.02 -9.06 -0.21
N ASN A 137 -2.82 -8.51 -0.40
CA ASN A 137 -1.58 -9.01 0.21
C ASN A 137 -0.97 -8.05 1.24
N PRO A 138 -1.69 -7.68 2.32
CA PRO A 138 -1.13 -6.80 3.34
C PRO A 138 0.07 -7.44 4.05
N SER A 139 0.23 -8.76 3.98
CA SER A 139 1.36 -9.55 4.52
C SER A 139 2.69 -9.24 3.81
N ARG A 140 2.68 -9.02 2.48
CA ARG A 140 3.87 -8.55 1.73
C ARG A 140 4.26 -7.15 2.21
N THR A 141 3.27 -6.30 2.47
CA THR A 141 3.46 -4.93 3.00
C THR A 141 3.76 -4.88 4.51
N ARG A 142 3.39 -5.91 5.30
CA ARG A 142 3.61 -5.97 6.76
C ARG A 142 4.92 -6.65 7.14
N ARG A 143 5.34 -7.71 6.43
CA ARG A 143 6.71 -8.24 6.57
C ARG A 143 7.75 -7.17 6.23
N SER A 144 7.39 -6.22 5.36
CA SER A 144 8.19 -5.03 5.08
C SER A 144 7.98 -3.84 6.04
N ARG A 145 7.32 -3.98 7.20
CA ARG A 145 7.11 -2.86 8.16
C ARG A 145 7.79 -2.99 9.51
N ARG A 146 8.13 -4.20 9.99
CA ARG A 146 8.89 -4.32 11.25
C ARG A 146 10.36 -4.05 10.95
N TRP A 147 10.82 -2.86 11.34
CA TRP A 147 12.23 -2.51 11.24
C TRP A 147 13.05 -3.50 12.07
N SER A 148 14.06 -4.08 11.44
CA SER A 148 14.97 -5.03 12.05
C SER A 148 16.42 -4.59 11.86
N ARG A 149 17.32 -5.29 12.55
CA ARG A 149 18.76 -5.10 12.43
C ARG A 149 19.31 -6.26 11.63
N GLN A 150 19.81 -5.98 10.43
CA GLN A 150 20.54 -6.95 9.62
C GLN A 150 21.99 -6.48 9.48
N THR A 151 22.91 -7.45 9.49
CA THR A 151 24.33 -7.22 9.28
C THR A 151 24.86 -8.28 8.34
N GLU A 152 25.63 -7.84 7.36
CA GLU A 152 26.29 -8.71 6.38
C GLU A 152 27.78 -8.37 6.41
N ASP A 153 28.65 -9.37 6.55
CA ASP A 153 30.09 -9.19 6.55
C ASP A 153 30.63 -9.53 5.15
N LEU A 154 31.42 -8.63 4.59
CA LEU A 154 32.05 -8.77 3.28
C LEU A 154 33.57 -8.77 3.48
N ASP A 155 34.18 -9.94 3.38
CA ASP A 155 35.62 -10.10 3.58
C ASP A 155 36.43 -9.68 2.34
N ASP A 156 35.88 -9.90 1.15
CA ASP A 156 36.50 -9.58 -0.13
C ASP A 156 36.09 -8.19 -0.62
N VAL A 157 36.96 -7.22 -0.33
CA VAL A 157 36.79 -5.82 -0.73
C VAL A 157 38.00 -5.38 -1.55
N THR A 158 37.74 -4.92 -2.77
CA THR A 158 38.77 -4.35 -3.64
C THR A 158 38.88 -2.85 -3.38
N TRP A 159 39.96 -2.45 -2.70
CA TRP A 159 40.29 -1.04 -2.46
C TRP A 159 41.09 -0.45 -3.62
N TYR A 160 40.74 0.74 -4.08
CA TYR A 160 41.48 1.43 -5.16
C TYR A 160 42.74 2.16 -4.68
N GLY A 161 42.96 2.20 -3.37
CA GLY A 161 44.12 2.79 -2.72
C GLY A 161 44.34 2.17 -1.34
N THR A 162 44.95 2.93 -0.44
CA THR A 162 45.12 2.47 0.96
C THR A 162 43.76 2.27 1.61
N ALA A 163 43.53 1.09 2.16
CA ALA A 163 42.30 0.79 2.88
C ALA A 163 42.12 1.77 4.06
N PRO A 164 40.89 2.24 4.32
CA PRO A 164 40.60 3.11 5.46
C PRO A 164 40.97 2.47 6.79
N GLU A 165 41.16 3.32 7.81
CA GLU A 165 41.45 2.84 9.16
C GLU A 165 40.37 1.87 9.68
N PRO A 166 40.78 0.82 10.42
CA PRO A 166 39.85 -0.14 11.00
C PRO A 166 38.78 0.53 11.87
N GLY A 167 37.51 0.14 11.70
CA GLY A 167 36.37 0.73 12.42
C GLY A 167 35.77 1.99 11.79
N ASN A 168 36.38 2.58 10.75
CA ASN A 168 35.83 3.75 10.07
C ASN A 168 34.45 3.50 9.46
N TRP A 169 33.58 4.50 9.58
CA TRP A 169 32.27 4.49 8.93
C TRP A 169 32.39 4.82 7.45
N LEU A 170 31.67 4.06 6.63
CA LEU A 170 31.71 4.12 5.18
C LEU A 170 30.29 4.22 4.62
N ARG A 171 30.19 4.73 3.40
CA ARG A 171 28.94 4.78 2.64
C ARG A 171 28.98 3.75 1.51
N VAL A 172 27.80 3.26 1.15
CA VAL A 172 27.63 2.24 0.13
C VAL A 172 26.57 2.69 -0.85
N THR A 173 26.85 2.55 -2.14
CA THR A 173 25.87 2.75 -3.21
C THR A 173 25.88 1.55 -4.13
N ASP A 174 24.74 1.26 -4.74
CA ASP A 174 24.64 0.21 -5.75
C ASP A 174 25.38 0.66 -7.01
N ALA A 175 26.17 -0.24 -7.60
CA ALA A 175 26.87 0.00 -8.87
C ALA A 175 26.34 -0.92 -9.98
N ALA A 176 26.01 -2.16 -9.63
CA ALA A 176 25.34 -3.15 -10.45
C ALA A 176 24.51 -4.07 -9.52
N PRO A 177 23.65 -4.98 -10.04
CA PRO A 177 22.83 -5.84 -9.19
C PRO A 177 23.63 -6.62 -8.14
N ASP A 178 24.84 -7.06 -8.47
CA ASP A 178 25.74 -7.87 -7.66
C ASP A 178 26.96 -7.10 -7.15
N LYS A 179 26.96 -5.77 -7.27
CA LYS A 179 28.15 -4.95 -7.01
C LYS A 179 27.83 -3.63 -6.34
N ILE A 180 28.62 -3.31 -5.32
CA ILE A 180 28.54 -2.05 -4.60
C ILE A 180 29.80 -1.22 -4.77
N LYS A 181 29.66 0.10 -4.68
CA LYS A 181 30.76 1.05 -4.49
C LYS A 181 30.80 1.51 -3.04
N ILE A 182 32.02 1.65 -2.51
CA ILE A 182 32.31 2.02 -1.14
C ILE A 182 32.96 3.39 -1.13
N TRP A 183 32.42 4.29 -0.30
CA TRP A 183 32.81 5.69 -0.26
C TRP A 183 33.20 6.13 1.15
N SER A 184 34.06 7.14 1.22
CA SER A 184 34.33 7.87 2.46
C SER A 184 33.06 8.61 2.92
N THR A 185 33.05 9.08 4.16
CA THR A 185 31.98 9.99 4.63
C THR A 185 31.94 11.31 3.86
N GLY A 186 33.06 11.69 3.22
CA GLY A 186 33.22 12.86 2.37
C GLY A 186 32.86 12.63 0.90
N PHE A 187 32.38 11.43 0.52
CA PHE A 187 32.06 11.02 -0.86
C PHE A 187 33.26 10.78 -1.79
N ASP A 188 34.43 10.47 -1.23
CA ASP A 188 35.55 9.96 -2.03
C ASP A 188 35.34 8.48 -2.32
N LEU A 189 35.54 8.05 -3.57
CA LEU A 189 35.43 6.65 -3.95
C LEU A 189 36.65 5.87 -3.45
N LEU A 190 36.44 4.86 -2.61
CA LEU A 190 37.51 4.12 -1.94
C LEU A 190 37.70 2.71 -2.47
N GLY A 191 36.62 2.08 -2.94
CA GLY A 191 36.68 0.70 -3.43
C GLY A 191 35.32 0.15 -3.83
N GLU A 192 35.29 -1.15 -4.01
CA GLU A 192 34.12 -1.92 -4.44
C GLU A 192 34.11 -3.31 -3.82
N ALA A 193 32.92 -3.91 -3.75
CA ALA A 193 32.74 -5.29 -3.31
C ALA A 193 31.57 -5.94 -4.07
N ALA A 194 31.61 -7.26 -4.19
CA ALA A 194 30.53 -8.04 -4.78
C ALA A 194 29.53 -8.42 -3.69
N VAL A 195 28.27 -8.00 -3.86
CA VAL A 195 27.15 -8.39 -3.00
C VAL A 195 25.84 -8.12 -3.73
N LEU A 196 24.92 -9.08 -3.68
CA LEU A 196 23.60 -8.96 -4.27
C LEU A 196 22.65 -8.28 -3.26
N LEU A 197 22.41 -6.98 -3.44
CA LEU A 197 21.48 -6.21 -2.61
C LEU A 197 20.15 -5.99 -3.32
N ASN A 198 19.08 -5.88 -2.54
CA ASN A 198 17.80 -5.43 -3.07
C ASN A 198 17.87 -3.93 -3.40
N HIS A 199 17.76 -3.56 -4.67
CA HIS A 199 17.78 -2.15 -5.11
C HIS A 199 16.55 -1.36 -4.64
N GLU A 200 15.42 -2.05 -4.43
CA GLU A 200 14.16 -1.45 -3.95
C GLU A 200 14.04 -1.44 -2.42
N ARG A 201 15.14 -1.72 -1.70
CA ARG A 201 15.17 -1.72 -0.23
C ARG A 201 14.72 -0.37 0.32
N GLN A 202 13.89 -0.41 1.36
CA GLN A 202 13.27 0.81 1.92
C GLN A 202 14.02 1.39 3.13
N GLY A 203 14.99 0.66 3.66
CA GLY A 203 15.75 1.01 4.86
C GLY A 203 17.05 1.75 4.59
N VAL A 204 17.78 2.01 5.68
CA VAL A 204 19.07 2.70 5.64
C VAL A 204 20.21 1.70 5.74
N LEU A 205 21.10 1.73 4.76
CA LEU A 205 22.33 0.94 4.72
C LEU A 205 23.55 1.81 5.07
N ARG A 206 24.41 1.30 5.94
CA ARG A 206 25.73 1.87 6.26
C ARG A 206 26.77 0.77 6.20
N ALA A 207 28.04 1.11 6.01
CA ALA A 207 29.14 0.17 6.14
C ALA A 207 30.12 0.61 7.23
N GLN A 208 30.84 -0.33 7.80
CA GLN A 208 31.90 -0.08 8.74
C GLN A 208 33.10 -0.97 8.40
N ARG A 209 34.30 -0.39 8.39
CA ARG A 209 35.53 -1.13 8.16
C ARG A 209 35.76 -2.16 9.27
N HIS A 210 36.06 -3.41 8.93
CA HIS A 210 36.42 -4.43 9.91
C HIS A 210 37.63 -4.02 10.74
N HIS A 211 37.71 -4.54 11.97
CA HIS A 211 38.83 -4.29 12.86
C HIS A 211 40.06 -5.18 12.59
N ALA A 212 39.86 -6.39 12.04
CA ALA A 212 40.88 -7.43 11.98
C ALA A 212 41.45 -7.70 10.58
N ASP A 213 40.67 -7.46 9.52
CA ASP A 213 41.01 -7.81 8.13
C ASP A 213 40.78 -6.62 7.19
N THR A 214 40.71 -6.83 5.86
CA THR A 214 40.43 -5.82 4.82
C THR A 214 38.95 -5.62 4.44
N GLY A 215 38.05 -6.37 5.07
CA GLY A 215 36.62 -6.39 4.79
C GLY A 215 35.79 -5.25 5.40
N ILE A 216 34.50 -5.29 5.14
CA ILE A 216 33.52 -4.35 5.70
C ILE A 216 32.30 -5.07 6.23
N ARG A 217 31.71 -4.50 7.29
CA ARG A 217 30.41 -4.90 7.82
C ARG A 217 29.34 -3.96 7.31
N LEU A 218 28.43 -4.47 6.50
CA LEU A 218 27.18 -3.81 6.17
C LEU A 218 26.24 -3.83 7.37
N ARG A 219 25.59 -2.70 7.63
CA ARG A 219 24.66 -2.50 8.74
C ARG A 219 23.39 -1.88 8.20
N TYR A 220 22.34 -2.69 8.15
CA TYR A 220 21.05 -2.30 7.64
C TYR A 220 20.04 -2.09 8.77
N ARG A 221 19.25 -1.02 8.64
CA ARG A 221 18.12 -0.66 9.48
C ARG A 221 16.93 -0.45 8.58
N GLY A 222 16.04 -1.41 8.54
CA GLY A 222 14.90 -1.35 7.66
C GLY A 222 14.03 -2.57 7.80
N PRO A 223 13.08 -2.71 6.88
CA PRO A 223 12.32 -3.94 6.74
C PRO A 223 13.20 -5.18 6.51
N ASN A 224 12.66 -6.39 6.51
CA ASN A 224 13.46 -7.58 6.20
C ASN A 224 13.69 -7.73 4.68
N ASP A 225 14.32 -6.74 4.06
CA ASP A 225 14.41 -6.54 2.61
C ASP A 225 15.82 -6.11 2.14
N LEU A 226 16.88 -6.33 2.93
CA LEU A 226 18.26 -6.04 2.54
C LEU A 226 18.70 -6.80 1.27
N LEU A 227 18.38 -8.10 1.25
CA LEU A 227 18.71 -9.01 0.15
C LEU A 227 17.45 -9.26 -0.69
N PRO A 228 17.58 -9.55 -2.00
CA PRO A 228 16.44 -9.91 -2.83
C PRO A 228 15.74 -11.15 -2.27
N SER A 229 14.42 -11.23 -2.44
CA SER A 229 13.69 -12.44 -2.07
C SER A 229 14.15 -13.58 -2.98
N THR A 230 14.71 -14.64 -2.40
CA THR A 230 14.93 -15.89 -3.14
C THR A 230 13.58 -16.40 -3.65
N PRO A 231 13.43 -16.74 -4.94
CA PRO A 231 12.25 -17.44 -5.39
C PRO A 231 12.14 -18.75 -4.60
N SER A 232 11.00 -18.97 -3.94
CA SER A 232 10.70 -20.25 -3.31
C SER A 232 10.82 -21.34 -4.38
N THR A 233 11.86 -22.15 -4.31
CA THR A 233 11.88 -23.44 -4.98
C THR A 233 11.03 -24.36 -4.12
N ASP A 234 9.72 -24.27 -4.30
CA ASP A 234 8.82 -25.32 -3.83
C ASP A 234 8.83 -26.45 -4.88
N ALA A 235 9.08 -27.65 -4.36
CA ALA A 235 9.27 -28.92 -5.05
C ALA A 235 7.98 -29.48 -5.68
#